data_AF-A0A2D3V6Q6-F1
#
_entry.id   AF-A0A2D3V6Q6-F1
#
_cell.length_a   1.000
_cell.length_b   1.000
_cell.length_c   1.000
_cell.angle_alpha   90.00
_cell.angle_beta   90.00
_cell.angle_gamma   90.00
#
_symmetry.space_group_name_H-M   'P 1'
#
loop_
_entity.id
_entity.type
_entity.pdbx_description
1 polymer ?
#
loop_
_entity_poly.entity_id
_entity_poly.type
_entity_poly.pdbx_seq_one_letter_code
_entity_poly.pdbx_strand_id
1 'polypeptide(L)'
;MANSHDTATQTLLMLEERLQHVDYLVNGDGEAAAAQRRAIRSTSTSTGSATARLRNLEKALKALAAKSYAVSDLLQLHKQHPDLFHPTDPQTVPSTLPPAALAQLVLAHEQLYKSSATQLTMLNDNSAIPDPTVMAKLVALQPRIDKVEAKQRQQLQEFHDLRVRSMRVVEGWCEKGVLEMGGNWADWEENLRECEILVRRNEAAKRREDDFK
;
A
#
# COMPACT_ATOMS: atom_id res chain seq x y z
N MET A 1 -50.82 -25.23 21.82
CA MET A 1 -50.41 -26.64 21.57
C MET A 1 -49.25 -26.76 20.58
N ALA A 2 -49.08 -25.85 19.59
CA ALA A 2 -47.96 -25.88 18.63
C ALA A 2 -46.56 -25.67 19.25
N ASN A 3 -46.42 -24.75 20.22
CA ASN A 3 -45.12 -24.41 20.82
C ASN A 3 -44.49 -25.56 21.63
N SER A 4 -45.30 -26.47 22.17
CA SER A 4 -44.80 -27.64 22.91
C SER A 4 -44.26 -28.71 21.97
N HIS A 5 -44.79 -28.81 20.75
CA HIS A 5 -44.31 -29.78 19.77
C HIS A 5 -42.99 -29.32 19.16
N ASP A 6 -42.85 -28.02 18.87
CA ASP A 6 -41.63 -27.43 18.31
C ASP A 6 -40.45 -27.51 19.30
N THR A 7 -40.70 -27.24 20.58
CA THR A 7 -39.69 -27.40 21.64
C THR A 7 -39.30 -28.87 21.87
N ALA A 8 -40.24 -29.81 21.77
CA ALA A 8 -39.94 -31.25 21.83
C ALA A 8 -39.06 -31.70 20.64
N THR A 9 -39.32 -31.21 19.43
CA THR A 9 -38.49 -31.53 18.27
C THR A 9 -37.09 -30.92 18.37
N GLN A 10 -36.96 -29.70 18.86
CA GLN A 10 -35.65 -29.05 19.04
C GLN A 10 -34.80 -29.76 20.10
N THR A 11 -35.40 -30.17 21.23
CA THR A 11 -34.69 -30.92 22.27
C THR A 11 -34.26 -32.31 21.80
N LEU A 12 -35.06 -32.99 20.98
CA LEU A 12 -34.68 -34.25 20.35
C LEU A 12 -33.50 -34.08 19.37
N LEU A 13 -33.52 -33.05 18.53
CA LEU A 13 -32.42 -32.76 17.61
C LEU A 13 -31.11 -32.43 18.36
N MET A 14 -31.17 -31.64 19.44
CA MET A 14 -30.00 -31.39 20.28
C MET A 14 -29.48 -32.66 20.97
N LEU A 15 -30.37 -33.57 21.39
CA LEU A 15 -29.97 -34.86 21.95
C LEU A 15 -29.33 -35.76 20.89
N GLU A 16 -29.86 -35.76 19.66
CA GLU A 16 -29.31 -36.51 18.54
C GLU A 16 -27.93 -36.00 18.16
N GLU A 17 -27.74 -34.68 18.01
CA GLU A 17 -26.44 -34.07 17.74
C GLU A 17 -25.42 -34.43 18.83
N ARG A 18 -25.82 -34.34 20.10
CA ARG A 18 -24.96 -34.70 21.22
C ARG A 18 -24.63 -36.19 21.25
N LEU A 19 -25.57 -37.06 20.91
CA LEU A 19 -25.33 -38.50 20.80
C LEU A 19 -24.38 -38.84 19.65
N GLN A 20 -24.57 -38.20 18.48
CA GLN A 20 -23.66 -38.33 17.35
C GLN A 20 -22.25 -37.85 17.71
N HIS A 21 -22.14 -36.74 18.44
CA HIS A 21 -20.84 -36.25 18.91
C HIS A 21 -20.19 -37.18 19.94
N VAL A 22 -20.94 -37.72 20.90
CA VAL A 22 -20.41 -38.72 21.86
C VAL A 22 -19.99 -40.00 21.13
N ASP A 23 -20.77 -40.46 20.16
CA ASP A 23 -20.43 -41.62 19.35
C ASP A 23 -19.14 -41.37 18.54
N TYR A 24 -19.02 -40.19 17.92
CA TYR A 24 -17.81 -39.76 17.23
C TYR A 24 -16.59 -39.70 18.17
N LEU A 25 -16.73 -39.17 19.39
CA LEU A 25 -15.63 -39.13 20.35
C LEU A 25 -15.20 -40.53 20.82
N VAL A 26 -16.13 -41.47 20.97
CA VAL A 26 -15.84 -42.82 21.48
C VAL A 26 -15.29 -43.74 20.38
N ASN A 27 -15.83 -43.61 19.16
CA ASN A 27 -15.52 -44.49 18.04
C ASN A 27 -14.54 -43.88 17.03
N GLY A 28 -14.29 -42.57 17.11
CA GLY A 28 -13.53 -41.80 16.12
C GLY A 28 -14.27 -41.67 14.80
N ASP A 29 -13.66 -40.97 13.85
CA ASP A 29 -14.16 -40.89 12.47
C ASP A 29 -14.33 -42.30 11.88
N GLY A 30 -15.57 -42.67 11.59
CA GLY A 30 -15.98 -44.02 11.21
C GLY A 30 -15.29 -44.54 9.95
N GLU A 31 -14.97 -43.67 8.98
CA GLU A 31 -14.31 -44.09 7.74
C GLU A 31 -12.81 -44.33 7.92
N ALA A 32 -12.10 -43.39 8.57
CA ALA A 32 -10.67 -43.53 8.86
C ALA A 32 -10.40 -44.67 9.87
N ALA A 33 -11.23 -44.78 10.91
CA ALA A 33 -11.13 -45.84 11.90
C ALA A 33 -11.59 -47.19 11.35
N ALA A 34 -12.49 -47.27 10.36
CA ALA A 34 -12.83 -48.52 9.68
C ALA A 34 -11.69 -49.00 8.76
N ALA A 35 -11.05 -48.08 8.02
CA ALA A 35 -9.88 -48.40 7.20
C ALA A 35 -8.70 -48.91 8.06
N GLN A 36 -8.43 -48.23 9.17
CA GLN A 36 -7.40 -48.65 10.14
C GLN A 36 -7.77 -49.96 10.88
N ARG A 37 -9.05 -50.16 11.24
CA ARG A 37 -9.54 -51.43 11.81
C ARG A 37 -9.42 -52.59 10.82
N ARG A 38 -9.60 -52.38 9.51
CA ARG A 38 -9.38 -53.43 8.49
C ARG A 38 -7.90 -53.79 8.34
N ALA A 39 -7.00 -52.83 8.49
CA ALA A 39 -5.55 -53.06 8.44
C ALA A 39 -4.99 -53.73 9.72
N ILE A 40 -5.50 -53.37 10.90
CA ILE A 40 -5.03 -53.90 12.20
C ILE A 40 -5.65 -55.27 12.55
N ARG A 41 -6.72 -55.67 11.86
CA ARG A 41 -7.41 -56.96 12.05
C ARG A 41 -6.53 -58.19 11.75
N SER A 42 -5.33 -58.02 11.19
CA SER A 42 -4.34 -59.11 11.08
C SER A 42 -3.58 -59.41 12.38
N THR A 43 -3.68 -58.59 13.44
CA THR A 43 -2.83 -58.82 14.64
C THR A 43 -3.44 -58.66 16.03
N SER A 44 -4.61 -58.03 16.25
CA SER A 44 -5.29 -58.17 17.56
C SER A 44 -6.68 -57.56 17.59
N THR A 45 -7.63 -58.36 18.09
CA THR A 45 -9.02 -58.06 18.44
C THR A 45 -9.19 -56.86 19.38
N SER A 46 -9.85 -55.80 18.92
CA SER A 46 -10.42 -54.78 19.82
C SER A 46 -11.87 -54.47 19.45
N THR A 47 -12.74 -55.46 19.64
CA THR A 47 -14.22 -55.33 19.59
C THR A 47 -14.84 -55.15 20.98
N GLY A 48 -14.04 -54.93 22.02
CA GLY A 48 -14.52 -54.75 23.40
C GLY A 48 -15.09 -53.36 23.68
N SER A 49 -15.89 -53.25 24.75
CA SER A 49 -16.37 -51.98 25.32
C SER A 49 -15.24 -50.94 25.45
N ALA A 50 -15.56 -49.65 25.32
CA ALA A 50 -14.59 -48.55 25.47
C ALA A 50 -13.74 -48.66 26.74
N THR A 51 -14.35 -49.12 27.84
CA THR A 51 -13.67 -49.37 29.11
C THR A 51 -12.62 -50.49 29.03
N ALA A 52 -12.91 -51.56 28.29
CA ALA A 52 -11.96 -52.66 28.07
C ALA A 52 -10.78 -52.21 27.21
N ARG A 53 -11.02 -51.37 26.19
CA ARG A 53 -9.97 -50.76 25.36
C ARG A 53 -9.06 -49.86 26.18
N LEU A 54 -9.63 -48.99 27.02
CA LEU A 54 -8.87 -48.12 27.91
C LEU A 54 -8.02 -48.92 28.90
N ARG A 55 -8.56 -49.98 29.52
CA ARG A 55 -7.79 -50.86 30.41
C ARG A 55 -6.64 -51.57 29.70
N ASN A 56 -6.82 -51.97 28.44
CA ASN A 56 -5.75 -52.58 27.66
C ASN A 56 -4.65 -51.58 27.32
N LEU A 57 -5.02 -50.35 26.94
CA LEU A 57 -4.06 -49.26 26.73
C LEU A 57 -3.31 -48.89 28.01
N GLU A 58 -4.01 -48.85 29.15
CA GLU A 58 -3.40 -48.60 30.45
C GLU A 58 -2.38 -49.69 30.80
N LYS A 59 -2.72 -50.97 30.58
CA LYS A 59 -1.78 -52.08 30.77
C LYS A 59 -0.57 -51.96 29.85
N ALA A 60 -0.78 -51.63 28.58
CA ALA A 60 0.29 -51.44 27.61
C ALA A 60 1.19 -50.25 27.97
N LEU A 61 0.61 -49.14 28.43
CA LEU A 61 1.35 -47.96 28.90
C LEU A 61 2.14 -48.26 30.18
N LYS A 62 1.57 -49.01 31.14
CA LYS A 62 2.30 -49.46 32.33
C LYS A 62 3.48 -50.36 31.97
N ALA A 63 3.29 -51.27 31.03
CA ALA A 63 4.38 -52.10 30.50
C ALA A 63 5.46 -51.27 29.79
N LEU A 64 5.05 -50.24 29.03
CA LEU A 64 5.97 -49.33 28.36
C LEU A 64 6.73 -48.42 29.32
N ALA A 65 6.06 -47.91 30.36
CA ALA A 65 6.66 -47.12 31.42
C ALA A 65 7.67 -47.93 32.24
N ALA A 66 7.41 -49.23 32.46
CA ALA A 66 8.37 -50.13 33.10
C ALA A 66 9.61 -50.41 32.22
N LYS A 67 9.48 -50.29 30.89
CA LYS A 67 10.54 -50.59 29.93
C LYS A 67 11.36 -49.36 29.51
N SER A 68 10.76 -48.17 29.52
CA SER A 68 11.39 -46.93 29.04
C SER A 68 11.49 -45.89 30.16
N TYR A 69 12.73 -45.54 30.51
CA TYR A 69 13.04 -44.52 31.52
C TYR A 69 12.46 -43.14 31.17
N ALA A 70 12.46 -42.77 29.89
CA ALA A 70 11.90 -41.50 29.44
C ALA A 70 10.38 -41.39 29.71
N VAL A 71 9.64 -42.50 29.56
CA VAL A 71 8.20 -42.53 29.83
C VAL A 71 7.93 -42.46 31.34
N SER A 72 8.75 -43.13 32.16
CA SER A 72 8.64 -43.00 33.62
C SER A 72 8.94 -41.58 34.10
N ASP A 73 9.93 -40.92 33.51
CA ASP A 73 10.33 -39.56 33.87
C ASP A 73 9.26 -38.53 33.48
N LEU A 74 8.67 -38.65 32.29
CA LEU A 74 7.52 -37.82 31.89
C LEU A 74 6.30 -38.01 32.79
N LEU A 75 6.02 -39.26 33.22
CA LEU A 75 4.93 -39.52 34.16
C LEU A 75 5.22 -38.94 35.56
N GLN A 76 6.49 -38.92 35.98
CA GLN A 76 6.91 -38.29 37.22
C GLN A 76 6.80 -36.76 37.12
N LEU A 77 7.22 -36.18 36.00
CA LEU A 77 7.10 -34.75 35.71
C LEU A 77 5.63 -34.31 35.68
N HIS A 78 4.75 -35.08 35.04
CA HIS A 78 3.31 -34.82 35.02
C HIS A 78 2.69 -34.86 36.42
N LYS A 79 3.14 -35.77 37.29
CA LYS A 79 2.69 -35.83 38.69
C LYS A 79 3.20 -34.67 39.54
N GLN A 80 4.43 -34.23 39.31
CA GLN A 80 5.05 -33.12 40.06
C GLN A 80 4.53 -31.76 39.61
N HIS A 81 4.20 -31.63 38.32
CA HIS A 81 3.77 -30.37 37.71
C HIS A 81 2.54 -30.60 36.82
N PRO A 82 1.35 -30.85 37.42
CA PRO A 82 0.11 -31.00 36.65
C PRO A 82 -0.23 -29.72 35.87
N ASP A 83 0.22 -28.56 36.35
CA ASP A 83 -0.04 -27.24 35.78
C ASP A 83 0.67 -27.01 34.43
N LEU A 84 1.71 -27.78 34.11
CA LEU A 84 2.40 -27.68 32.81
C LEU A 84 1.60 -28.32 31.66
N PHE A 85 0.69 -29.24 31.99
CA PHE A 85 -0.03 -30.06 31.01
C PHE A 85 -1.53 -29.76 30.96
N HIS A 86 -2.05 -29.04 31.96
CA HIS A 86 -3.38 -28.45 31.88
C HIS A 86 -3.21 -27.01 31.39
N PRO A 87 -3.64 -26.67 30.16
CA PRO A 87 -3.70 -25.28 29.77
C PRO A 87 -4.57 -24.56 30.80
N THR A 88 -3.99 -23.57 31.48
CA THR A 88 -4.67 -22.73 32.45
C THR A 88 -5.97 -22.22 31.82
N ASP A 89 -7.05 -22.24 32.61
CA ASP A 89 -8.39 -21.85 32.15
C ASP A 89 -8.30 -20.52 31.37
N PRO A 90 -8.75 -20.45 30.10
CA PRO A 90 -8.63 -19.24 29.27
C PRO A 90 -9.30 -18.01 29.88
N GLN A 91 -10.10 -18.17 30.94
CA GLN A 91 -10.74 -17.10 31.71
C GLN A 91 -9.84 -16.47 32.78
N THR A 92 -8.78 -17.14 33.23
CA THR A 92 -7.85 -16.59 34.23
C THR A 92 -6.63 -16.02 33.53
N VAL A 93 -6.70 -14.73 33.21
CA VAL A 93 -5.55 -13.98 32.69
C VAL A 93 -4.43 -14.11 33.73
N PRO A 94 -3.23 -14.63 33.38
CA PRO A 94 -2.12 -14.74 34.30
C PRO A 94 -1.58 -13.35 34.58
N SER A 95 -2.23 -12.61 35.47
CA SER A 95 -1.73 -11.34 35.97
C SER A 95 -0.84 -11.60 37.17
N THR A 96 0.45 -11.34 37.00
CA THR A 96 1.43 -11.29 38.10
C THR A 96 1.19 -10.11 39.05
N LEU A 97 0.26 -9.20 38.72
CA LEU A 97 -0.07 -8.01 39.50
C LEU A 97 -1.40 -8.14 40.25
N PRO A 98 -1.50 -7.58 41.47
CA PRO A 98 -2.74 -7.50 42.23
C PRO A 98 -3.78 -6.62 41.49
N PRO A 99 -5.09 -6.88 41.69
CA PRO A 99 -6.17 -6.22 40.94
C PRO A 99 -6.20 -4.69 41.07
N ALA A 100 -5.76 -4.15 42.21
CA ALA A 100 -5.64 -2.71 42.42
C ALA A 100 -4.58 -2.05 41.51
N ALA A 101 -3.46 -2.75 41.26
CA ALA A 101 -2.40 -2.25 40.40
C ALA A 101 -2.81 -2.32 38.91
N LEU A 102 -3.61 -3.31 38.52
CA LEU A 102 -4.23 -3.35 37.19
C LEU A 102 -5.18 -2.17 36.96
N ALA A 103 -6.01 -1.82 37.94
CA ALA A 103 -6.91 -0.66 37.83
C ALA A 103 -6.12 0.65 37.66
N GLN A 104 -5.02 0.82 38.40
CA GLN A 104 -4.12 1.96 38.25
C GLN A 104 -3.46 1.99 36.87
N LEU A 105 -3.03 0.84 36.35
CA LEU A 105 -2.46 0.74 35.01
C LEU A 105 -3.47 1.13 33.93
N VAL A 106 -4.71 0.65 34.03
CA VAL A 106 -5.79 0.99 33.09
C VAL A 106 -6.09 2.48 33.12
N LEU A 107 -6.16 3.09 34.31
CA LEU A 107 -6.37 4.53 34.47
C LEU A 107 -5.18 5.34 33.91
N ALA A 108 -3.95 4.90 34.17
CA ALA A 108 -2.75 5.55 33.64
C ALA A 108 -2.70 5.54 32.10
N HIS A 109 -3.24 4.49 31.47
CA HIS A 109 -3.25 4.32 30.02
C HIS A 109 -4.59 4.68 29.35
N GLU A 110 -5.55 5.23 30.10
CA GLU A 110 -6.91 5.52 29.60
C GLU A 110 -6.89 6.42 28.34
N GLN A 111 -6.04 7.45 28.35
CA GLN A 111 -5.89 8.37 27.22
C GLN A 111 -5.30 7.69 25.99
N LEU A 112 -4.42 6.71 26.17
CA LEU A 112 -3.85 5.93 25.07
C LEU A 112 -4.91 5.00 24.47
N TYR A 113 -5.75 4.37 25.29
CA TYR A 113 -6.86 3.56 24.78
C TYR A 113 -7.89 4.40 24.04
N LYS A 114 -8.24 5.58 24.57
CA LYS A 114 -9.16 6.50 23.89
C LYS A 114 -8.61 7.00 22.56
N SER A 115 -7.34 7.41 22.53
CA SER A 115 -6.71 7.91 21.30
C SER A 115 -6.47 6.81 20.25
N SER A 116 -6.08 5.60 20.67
CA SER A 116 -5.96 4.47 19.74
C SER A 116 -7.32 3.99 19.22
N ALA A 117 -8.35 3.97 20.07
CA ALA A 117 -9.71 3.64 19.63
C ALA A 117 -10.21 4.65 18.59
N THR A 118 -10.04 5.96 18.80
CA THR A 118 -10.43 6.96 17.80
C THR A 118 -9.61 6.84 16.53
N GLN A 119 -8.31 6.57 16.60
CA GLN A 119 -7.49 6.30 15.42
C GLN A 119 -7.94 5.07 14.65
N LEU A 120 -8.30 3.99 15.33
CA LEU A 120 -8.82 2.77 14.69
C LEU A 120 -10.20 3.00 14.07
N THR A 121 -11.09 3.75 14.74
CA THR A 121 -12.37 4.16 14.16
C THR A 121 -12.15 5.02 12.92
N MET A 122 -11.23 5.99 12.97
CA MET A 122 -10.87 6.81 11.82
C MET A 122 -10.27 5.97 10.69
N LEU A 123 -9.45 4.96 11.00
CA LEU A 123 -8.93 4.04 9.98
C LEU A 123 -10.03 3.16 9.40
N ASN A 124 -10.99 2.71 10.21
CA ASN A 124 -12.14 1.94 9.75
C ASN A 124 -13.06 2.79 8.85
N ASP A 125 -13.31 4.04 9.22
CA ASP A 125 -14.13 4.98 8.45
C ASP A 125 -13.42 5.42 7.16
N ASN A 126 -12.10 5.57 7.19
CA ASN A 126 -11.27 5.91 6.02
C ASN A 126 -10.72 4.65 5.28
N SER A 127 -11.16 3.44 5.65
CA SER A 127 -10.67 2.17 5.07
C SER A 127 -11.17 1.90 3.66
N ALA A 128 -11.98 2.82 3.10
CA ALA A 128 -12.22 2.87 1.67
C ALA A 128 -10.89 3.22 0.98
N ILE A 129 -10.04 2.21 0.81
CA ILE A 129 -8.95 2.22 -0.17
C ILE A 129 -9.56 2.82 -1.43
N PRO A 130 -9.06 3.98 -1.92
CA PRO A 130 -9.65 4.65 -3.06
C PRO A 130 -9.85 3.66 -4.19
N ASP A 131 -11.04 3.67 -4.79
CA ASP A 131 -11.44 2.69 -5.81
C ASP A 131 -10.29 2.49 -6.82
N PRO A 132 -9.71 1.27 -6.91
CA PRO A 132 -8.57 1.00 -7.76
C PRO A 132 -8.87 1.29 -9.23
N THR A 133 -10.16 1.37 -9.63
CA THR A 133 -10.51 1.78 -11.00
C THR A 133 -10.14 3.23 -11.30
N VAL A 134 -10.20 4.15 -10.33
CA VAL A 134 -9.79 5.55 -10.51
C VAL A 134 -8.29 5.64 -10.71
N MET A 135 -7.53 4.89 -9.90
CA MET A 135 -6.08 4.82 -10.04
C MET A 135 -5.65 4.18 -11.36
N ALA A 136 -6.33 3.11 -11.78
CA ALA A 136 -6.11 2.50 -13.09
C ALA A 136 -6.41 3.46 -14.26
N LYS A 137 -7.46 4.28 -14.14
CA LYS A 137 -7.77 5.34 -15.12
C LYS A 137 -6.69 6.41 -15.18
N LEU A 138 -6.09 6.79 -14.06
CA LEU A 138 -4.97 7.73 -14.03
C LEU A 138 -3.74 7.15 -14.73
N VAL A 139 -3.40 5.89 -14.46
CA VAL A 139 -2.30 5.20 -15.13
C VAL A 139 -2.57 5.07 -16.64
N ALA A 140 -3.82 4.82 -17.04
CA ALA A 140 -4.20 4.75 -18.45
C ALA A 140 -4.06 6.09 -19.20
N LEU A 141 -4.02 7.23 -18.50
CA LEU A 141 -3.82 8.55 -19.11
C LEU A 141 -2.34 8.87 -19.40
N GLN A 142 -1.40 8.14 -18.77
CA GLN A 142 0.04 8.34 -18.96
C GLN A 142 0.49 8.41 -20.44
N PRO A 143 0.13 7.46 -21.33
CA PRO A 143 0.57 7.51 -22.72
C PRO A 143 0.04 8.73 -23.49
N ARG A 144 -1.09 9.31 -23.05
CA ARG A 144 -1.63 10.53 -23.66
C ARG A 144 -0.84 11.75 -23.23
N ILE A 145 -0.39 11.80 -21.98
CA ILE A 145 0.50 12.84 -21.46
C ILE A 145 1.83 12.79 -22.22
N ASP A 146 2.44 11.61 -22.34
CA ASP A 146 3.73 11.44 -23.02
C ASP A 146 3.67 11.90 -24.49
N LYS A 147 2.56 11.62 -25.18
CA LYS A 147 2.32 12.08 -26.56
C LYS A 147 2.22 13.59 -26.67
N VAL A 148 1.54 14.24 -25.72
CA VAL A 148 1.42 15.71 -25.69
C VAL A 148 2.76 16.34 -25.37
N GLU A 149 3.51 15.78 -24.42
CA GLU A 149 4.84 16.26 -24.07
C GLU A 149 5.83 16.13 -25.24
N ALA A 150 5.78 15.03 -25.98
CA ALA A 150 6.59 14.86 -27.19
C ALA A 150 6.29 15.93 -28.25
N LYS A 151 5.00 16.24 -28.47
CA LYS A 151 4.59 17.33 -29.37
C LYS A 151 5.05 18.69 -28.87
N GLN A 152 4.95 18.94 -27.57
CA GLN A 152 5.40 20.20 -26.97
C GLN A 152 6.91 20.38 -27.15
N ARG A 153 7.71 19.32 -26.95
CA ARG A 153 9.16 19.36 -27.20
C ARG A 153 9.48 19.67 -28.66
N GLN A 154 8.76 19.06 -29.60
CA GLN A 154 8.93 19.34 -31.03
C GLN A 154 8.58 20.82 -31.34
N GLN A 155 7.46 21.32 -30.85
CA GLN A 155 7.05 22.71 -31.05
C GLN A 155 8.07 23.69 -30.48
N LEU A 156 8.64 23.41 -29.31
CA LEU A 156 9.66 24.28 -28.70
C LEU A 156 10.93 24.36 -29.56
N GLN A 157 11.34 23.25 -30.18
CA GLN A 157 12.47 23.25 -31.12
C GLN A 157 12.16 24.08 -32.37
N GLU A 158 10.98 23.90 -32.95
CA GLU A 158 10.54 24.68 -34.11
C GLU A 158 10.46 26.18 -33.79
N PHE A 159 9.93 26.55 -32.62
CA PHE A 159 9.88 27.94 -32.15
C PHE A 159 11.27 28.53 -31.95
N HIS A 160 12.19 27.76 -31.37
CA HIS A 160 13.57 28.19 -31.22
C HIS A 160 14.22 28.47 -32.57
N ASP A 161 14.09 27.56 -33.52
CA ASP A 161 14.67 27.71 -34.86
C ASP A 161 14.06 28.88 -35.62
N LEU A 162 12.74 29.06 -35.54
CA LEU A 162 12.05 30.22 -36.13
C LEU A 162 12.51 31.52 -35.49
N ARG A 163 12.72 31.57 -34.17
CA ARG A 163 13.25 32.76 -33.48
C ARG A 163 14.67 33.10 -33.91
N VAL A 164 15.54 32.10 -34.06
CA VAL A 164 16.91 32.31 -34.55
C VAL A 164 16.89 32.84 -35.99
N ARG A 165 16.03 32.29 -36.85
CA ARG A 165 15.87 32.75 -38.23
C ARG A 165 15.30 34.17 -38.28
N SER A 166 14.27 34.48 -37.50
CA SER A 166 13.68 35.82 -37.48
C SER A 166 14.66 36.85 -36.92
N MET A 167 15.40 36.52 -35.86
CA MET A 167 16.44 37.38 -35.31
C MET A 167 17.49 37.71 -36.38
N ARG A 168 17.98 36.72 -37.13
CA ARG A 168 18.96 36.95 -38.21
C ARG A 168 18.43 37.85 -39.32
N VAL A 169 17.17 37.71 -39.69
CA VAL A 169 16.53 38.58 -40.70
C VAL A 169 16.44 40.02 -40.20
N VAL A 170 16.02 40.21 -38.94
CA VAL A 170 15.93 41.53 -38.32
C VAL A 170 17.31 42.16 -38.18
N GLU A 171 18.31 41.40 -37.73
CA GLU A 171 19.70 41.84 -37.62
C GLU A 171 20.23 42.31 -38.98
N GLY A 172 20.08 41.49 -40.03
CA GLY A 172 20.51 41.86 -41.38
C GLY A 172 19.77 43.08 -41.95
N TRP A 173 18.50 43.28 -41.59
CA TRP A 173 17.75 44.48 -41.97
C TRP A 173 18.21 45.72 -41.19
N CYS A 174 18.50 45.60 -39.89
CA CYS A 174 19.03 46.69 -39.08
C CYS A 174 20.42 47.12 -39.57
N GLU A 175 21.31 46.16 -39.83
CA GLU A 175 22.66 46.43 -40.32
C GLU A 175 22.63 47.12 -41.69
N LYS A 176 22.02 46.49 -42.70
CA LYS A 176 22.06 47.00 -44.07
C LYS A 176 21.04 48.10 -44.33
N GLY A 177 19.84 47.93 -43.81
CA GLY A 177 18.72 48.82 -44.07
C GLY A 177 18.81 50.12 -43.28
N VAL A 178 19.22 50.06 -42.00
CA VAL A 178 19.23 51.24 -41.12
C VAL A 178 20.62 51.83 -41.00
N LEU A 179 21.63 51.03 -40.65
CA LEU A 179 22.97 51.55 -40.37
C LEU A 179 23.72 51.95 -41.65
N GLU A 180 23.81 51.07 -42.65
CA GLU A 180 24.51 51.41 -43.92
C GLU A 180 23.81 52.55 -44.66
N MET A 181 22.47 52.49 -44.77
CA MET A 181 21.71 53.57 -45.39
C MET A 181 21.84 54.89 -44.61
N GLY A 182 21.83 54.84 -43.27
CA GLY A 182 22.07 56.02 -42.43
C GLY A 182 23.45 56.64 -42.67
N GLY A 183 24.49 55.82 -42.83
CA GLY A 183 25.83 56.28 -43.23
C GLY A 183 25.81 56.95 -44.60
N ASN A 184 25.21 56.31 -45.60
CA ASN A 184 25.08 56.88 -46.95
C ASN A 184 24.30 58.21 -46.95
N TRP A 185 23.25 58.33 -46.13
CA TRP A 185 22.50 59.58 -45.97
C TRP A 185 23.35 60.68 -45.34
N ALA A 186 24.13 60.35 -44.31
CA ALA A 186 25.05 61.30 -43.67
C ALA A 186 26.11 61.80 -44.65
N ASP A 187 26.72 60.90 -45.42
CA ASP A 187 27.70 61.25 -46.46
C ASP A 187 27.05 62.15 -47.54
N TRP A 188 25.81 61.85 -47.93
CA TRP A 188 25.09 62.67 -48.91
C TRP A 188 24.76 64.06 -48.36
N GLU A 189 24.36 64.16 -47.10
CA GLU A 189 24.12 65.44 -46.41
C GLU A 189 25.40 66.27 -46.28
N GLU A 190 26.54 65.65 -45.99
CA GLU A 190 27.85 66.31 -45.94
C GLU A 190 28.22 66.89 -47.31
N ASN A 191 28.13 66.09 -48.38
CA ASN A 191 28.39 66.54 -49.74
C ASN A 191 27.45 67.68 -50.18
N LEU A 192 26.17 67.60 -49.83
CA LEU A 192 25.20 68.65 -50.10
C LEU A 192 25.57 69.94 -49.37
N ARG A 193 25.99 69.84 -48.11
CA ARG A 193 26.45 70.97 -47.30
C ARG A 193 27.70 71.62 -47.90
N GLU A 194 28.66 70.83 -48.38
CA GLU A 194 29.84 71.36 -49.07
C GLU A 194 29.47 72.12 -50.34
N CYS A 195 28.58 71.54 -51.16
CA CYS A 195 28.06 72.20 -52.35
C CYS A 195 27.33 73.51 -52.01
N GLU A 196 26.50 73.52 -50.95
CA GLU A 196 25.83 74.72 -50.48
C GLU A 196 26.82 75.80 -50.05
N ILE A 197 27.89 75.44 -49.33
CA ILE A 197 28.95 76.37 -48.94
C ILE A 197 29.62 76.98 -50.17
N LEU A 198 29.93 76.17 -51.20
CA LEU A 198 30.53 76.64 -52.44
C LEU A 198 29.59 77.60 -53.20
N VAL A 199 28.31 77.27 -53.29
CA VAL A 199 27.30 78.15 -53.91
C VAL A 199 27.21 79.48 -53.15
N ARG A 200 27.09 79.46 -51.83
CA ARG A 200 27.05 80.68 -51.00
C ARG A 200 28.31 81.54 -51.17
N ARG A 201 29.50 80.91 -51.29
CA ARG A 201 30.76 81.63 -51.56
C ARG A 201 30.75 82.30 -52.93
N ASN A 202 30.30 81.60 -53.97
CA ASN A 202 30.21 82.13 -55.33
C ASN A 202 29.17 83.25 -55.44
N GLU A 203 28.01 83.10 -54.80
CA GLU A 203 27.00 84.15 -54.72
C GLU A 203 27.52 85.39 -53.99
N ALA A 204 28.23 85.21 -52.87
CA ALA A 204 28.87 86.32 -52.17
C ALA A 204 29.97 87.00 -53.01
N ALA A 205 30.71 86.25 -53.84
CA ALA A 205 31.68 86.83 -54.77
C ALA A 205 30.98 87.66 -55.85
N LYS A 206 29.93 87.11 -56.50
CA LYS A 206 29.13 87.84 -57.49
C LYS A 206 28.51 89.12 -56.94
N ARG A 207 27.93 89.08 -55.74
CA ARG A 207 27.38 90.29 -55.10
C ARG A 207 28.44 91.38 -54.90
N ARG A 208 29.66 91.02 -54.50
CA ARG A 208 30.76 91.99 -54.41
C ARG A 208 31.18 92.53 -55.78
N GLU A 209 31.16 91.72 -56.82
CA GLU A 209 31.42 92.19 -58.19
C GLU A 209 30.33 93.14 -58.72
N ASP A 210 29.07 92.89 -58.36
CA ASP A 210 27.93 93.74 -58.70
C ASP A 210 27.93 95.05 -57.89
N ASP A 211 28.36 95.04 -56.63
CA ASP A 211 28.49 96.23 -55.77
C ASP A 211 29.66 97.15 -56.17
N PHE A 212 30.63 96.65 -56.95
CA PHE A 212 31.81 97.40 -57.42
C PHE A 212 31.66 97.97 -58.85
N LYS A 213 30.54 97.72 -59.53
CA LYS A 213 30.17 98.31 -60.83
C LYS A 213 29.20 99.47 -60.66
#